data_AF-A0A845UHL2-F1
#
_entry.id   AF-A0A845UHL2-F1
#
_cell.length_a   1.000
_cell.length_b   1.000
_cell.length_c   1.000
_cell.angle_alpha   90.00
_cell.angle_beta   90.00
_cell.angle_gamma   90.00
#
_symmetry.space_group_name_H-M   'P 1'
#
loop_
_entity.id
_entity.type
_entity.pdbx_description
1 polymer ?
#
loop_
_entity_poly.entity_id
_entity_poly.type
_entity_poly.pdbx_seq_one_letter_code
_entity_poly.pdbx_strand_id
1 'polypeptide(L)'
;MSTNFYFRPREGREKIHIGKSSQGLVFALRIHPDLGIHSLEDWQKFWQDGDIIDEYGISESAEGLESHIERRSGGKQHVGLGERAYPSVDGKVTLINREFC
;
A
#
# COMPACT_ATOMS: atom_id res chain seq x y z
N MET A 1 -10.80 -9.45 -3.00
CA MET A 1 -10.98 -8.45 -1.92
C MET A 1 -10.49 -7.10 -2.41
N SER A 2 -10.96 -6.01 -1.82
CA SER A 2 -10.53 -4.65 -2.18
C SER A 2 -9.85 -4.04 -0.98
N THR A 3 -8.72 -3.36 -1.19
CA THR A 3 -7.86 -2.83 -0.13
C THR A 3 -7.74 -1.32 -0.29
N ASN A 4 -7.98 -0.57 0.79
CA ASN A 4 -7.75 0.88 0.84
C ASN A 4 -6.33 1.20 1.32
N PHE A 5 -5.75 2.25 0.78
CA PHE A 5 -4.39 2.70 1.09
C PHE A 5 -4.41 4.13 1.61
N TYR A 6 -3.60 4.38 2.64
CA TYR A 6 -3.52 5.65 3.33
C TYR A 6 -2.07 6.10 3.45
N PHE A 7 -1.85 7.40 3.37
CA PHE A 7 -0.60 8.05 3.72
C PHE A 7 -0.71 8.52 5.17
N ARG A 8 0.25 8.15 6.00
CA ARG A 8 0.37 8.54 7.39
C ARG A 8 1.56 9.50 7.55
N PRO A 9 1.32 10.82 7.70
CA PRO A 9 2.40 11.79 7.90
C PRO A 9 3.15 11.54 9.22
N ARG A 10 4.46 11.83 9.25
CA ARG A 10 5.27 11.70 10.48
C ARG A 10 4.84 12.65 11.61
N GLU A 11 4.33 13.83 11.27
CA GLU A 11 4.01 14.90 12.23
C GLU A 11 2.66 14.73 12.96
N GLY A 12 2.13 13.51 13.08
CA GLY A 12 0.89 13.26 13.84
C GLY A 12 -0.38 13.84 13.22
N ARG A 13 -0.34 14.20 11.93
CA ARG A 13 -1.52 14.64 11.16
C ARG A 13 -2.43 13.43 10.86
N GLU A 14 -3.69 13.71 10.55
CA GLU A 14 -4.65 12.68 10.13
C GLU A 14 -4.15 11.94 8.88
N LYS A 15 -4.47 10.64 8.81
CA LYS A 15 -4.12 9.82 7.65
C LYS A 15 -4.89 10.28 6.41
N ILE A 16 -4.19 10.40 5.29
CA ILE A 16 -4.77 10.86 4.02
C ILE A 16 -5.08 9.64 3.16
N HIS A 17 -6.29 9.54 2.66
CA HIS A 17 -6.69 8.41 1.80
C HIS A 17 -6.03 8.54 0.41
N ILE A 18 -5.12 7.64 0.07
CA ILE A 18 -4.42 7.63 -1.22
C ILE A 18 -5.32 7.06 -2.31
N GLY A 19 -6.03 5.98 -2.01
CA GLY A 19 -6.87 5.31 -2.98
C GLY A 19 -7.20 3.89 -2.60
N LYS A 20 -7.77 3.15 -3.55
CA LYS A 20 -8.28 1.80 -3.33
C LYS A 20 -7.89 0.88 -4.48
N SER A 21 -7.33 -0.27 -4.15
CA SER A 21 -7.16 -1.38 -5.08
C SER A 21 -8.39 -2.26 -5.06
N SER A 22 -8.94 -2.57 -6.23
CA SER A 22 -10.03 -3.53 -6.42
C SER A 22 -9.47 -4.82 -7.02
N GLN A 23 -9.55 -5.91 -6.26
CA GLN A 23 -9.16 -7.26 -6.67
C GLN A 23 -7.72 -7.37 -7.19
N GLY A 24 -6.82 -6.44 -6.82
CA GLY A 24 -5.43 -6.42 -7.28
C GLY A 24 -5.25 -6.08 -8.77
N LEU A 25 -6.31 -5.64 -9.45
CA LEU A 25 -6.32 -5.40 -10.90
C LEU A 25 -6.49 -3.92 -11.28
N VAL A 26 -7.17 -3.14 -10.45
CA VAL A 26 -7.46 -1.73 -10.74
C VAL A 26 -7.25 -0.91 -9.48
N PHE A 27 -6.43 0.13 -9.59
CA PHE A 27 -6.22 1.11 -8.53
C PHE A 27 -6.95 2.41 -8.85
N ALA A 28 -7.84 2.84 -7.96
CA ALA A 28 -8.47 4.16 -8.00
C ALA A 28 -7.64 5.13 -7.17
N LEU A 29 -6.77 5.90 -7.82
CA LEU A 29 -5.96 6.94 -7.17
C LEU A 29 -6.83 8.16 -6.87
N ARG A 30 -6.72 8.67 -5.64
CA ARG A 30 -7.43 9.88 -5.21
C ARG A 30 -6.55 11.11 -5.42
N ILE A 31 -7.15 12.16 -5.97
CA ILE A 31 -6.58 13.50 -6.03
C ILE A 31 -7.05 14.33 -4.82
N HIS A 32 -6.18 15.18 -4.30
CA HIS A 32 -6.47 16.12 -3.21
C HIS A 32 -6.01 17.52 -3.63
N PRO A 33 -6.85 18.27 -4.36
CA PRO A 33 -6.50 19.61 -4.85
C PRO A 33 -6.14 20.59 -3.74
N ASP A 34 -6.77 20.45 -2.57
CA ASP A 34 -6.51 21.21 -1.35
C ASP A 34 -5.10 21.01 -0.78
N LEU A 35 -4.48 19.86 -1.08
CA LEU A 35 -3.10 19.54 -0.71
C LEU A 35 -2.11 19.74 -1.88
N GLY A 36 -2.58 20.24 -3.03
CA GLY A 36 -1.78 20.37 -4.25
C GLY A 36 -1.45 19.04 -4.93
N ILE A 37 -2.19 17.97 -4.62
CA ILE A 37 -1.97 16.62 -5.17
C ILE A 37 -2.94 16.39 -6.33
N HIS A 38 -2.43 16.52 -7.55
CA HIS A 38 -3.20 16.35 -8.78
C HIS A 38 -2.82 15.10 -9.59
N SER A 39 -1.67 14.50 -9.27
CA SER A 39 -1.09 13.40 -10.03
C SER A 39 -0.41 12.37 -9.13
N LEU A 40 0.01 11.25 -9.72
CA LEU A 40 0.87 10.26 -9.06
C LEU A 40 2.25 10.84 -8.71
N GLU A 41 2.81 11.70 -9.57
CA GLU A 41 4.11 12.33 -9.34
C GLU A 41 4.06 13.28 -8.12
N ASP A 42 2.92 13.93 -7.88
CA ASP A 42 2.73 14.75 -6.69
C ASP A 42 2.67 13.87 -5.43
N TRP A 43 2.05 12.68 -5.53
CA TRP A 43 2.07 11.68 -4.47
C TRP A 43 3.48 11.19 -4.15
N GLN A 44 4.32 10.92 -5.15
CA GLN A 44 5.71 10.49 -4.96
C GLN A 44 6.52 11.47 -4.11
N LYS A 45 6.33 12.78 -4.33
CA LYS A 45 6.97 13.83 -3.52
C LYS A 45 6.48 13.78 -2.08
N PHE A 46 5.20 13.49 -1.89
CA PHE A 46 4.55 13.44 -0.58
C PHE A 46 4.99 12.25 0.27
N TRP A 47 5.34 11.12 -0.35
CA TRP A 47 5.71 9.89 0.36
C TRP A 47 6.98 10.02 1.22
N GLN A 48 7.87 10.97 0.91
CA GLN A 48 9.10 11.21 1.67
C GLN A 48 8.83 11.61 3.13
N ASP A 49 7.66 12.19 3.42
CA ASP A 49 7.32 12.79 4.72
C ASP A 49 6.45 11.87 5.62
N GLY A 50 6.33 10.59 5.28
CA GLY A 50 5.42 9.68 5.99
C GLY A 50 5.59 8.21 5.65
N ASP A 51 4.62 7.43 6.12
CA ASP A 51 4.48 6.00 5.80
C ASP A 51 3.26 5.80 4.90
N ILE A 52 3.35 4.85 3.97
CA ILE A 52 2.18 4.32 3.27
C ILE A 52 1.70 3.10 4.04
N ILE A 53 0.41 3.05 4.35
CA ILE A 53 -0.20 1.93 5.07
C ILE A 53 -1.48 1.47 4.36
N ASP A 54 -1.80 0.19 4.46
CA ASP A 54 -3.09 -0.34 4.05
C ASP A 54 -4.19 -0.07 5.12
N GLU A 55 -5.40 -0.55 4.86
CA GLU A 55 -6.53 -0.41 5.77
C GLU A 55 -6.38 -1.16 7.11
N TYR A 56 -5.50 -2.16 7.14
CA TYR A 56 -5.16 -2.92 8.33
C TYR A 56 -3.96 -2.32 9.09
N GLY A 57 -3.36 -1.25 8.57
CA GLY A 57 -2.22 -0.56 9.16
C GLY A 57 -0.87 -1.21 8.80
N ILE A 58 -0.83 -2.10 7.82
CA ILE A 58 0.39 -2.72 7.33
C ILE A 58 1.13 -1.72 6.44
N SER A 59 2.40 -1.48 6.73
CA SER A 59 3.24 -0.60 5.92
C SER A 59 3.53 -1.19 4.54
N GLU A 60 3.37 -0.37 3.52
CA GLU A 60 3.71 -0.68 2.12
C GLU A 60 4.80 0.26 1.62
N SER A 61 5.66 -0.22 0.71
CA SER A 61 6.67 0.63 0.08
C SER A 61 6.04 1.48 -1.03
N ALA A 62 6.60 2.66 -1.24
CA ALA A 62 6.28 3.53 -2.39
C ALA A 62 6.28 2.74 -3.71
N GLU A 63 7.38 2.03 -3.99
CA GLU A 63 7.55 1.23 -5.21
C GLU A 63 6.49 0.12 -5.37
N GLY A 64 6.07 -0.48 -4.24
CA GLY A 64 5.00 -1.48 -4.23
C GLY A 64 3.67 -0.85 -4.63
N LEU A 65 3.34 0.28 -4.02
CA LEU A 65 2.12 1.02 -4.32
C LEU A 65 2.11 1.54 -5.77
N GLU A 66 3.23 2.05 -6.27
CA GLU A 66 3.41 2.46 -7.67
C GLU A 66 3.12 1.31 -8.62
N SER A 67 3.68 0.13 -8.33
CA SER A 67 3.41 -1.08 -9.11
C SER A 67 1.92 -1.44 -9.13
N HIS A 68 1.19 -1.19 -8.04
CA HIS A 68 -0.26 -1.35 -7.99
C HIS A 68 -1.03 -0.31 -8.83
N ILE A 69 -0.54 0.93 -8.88
CA ILE A 69 -1.16 2.04 -9.60
C ILE A 69 -0.92 1.94 -11.11
N GLU A 70 0.28 1.52 -11.52
CA GLU A 70 0.72 1.48 -12.91
C GLU A 70 0.30 0.20 -13.67
N ARG A 71 0.01 -0.91 -12.96
CA ARG A 71 -0.47 -2.15 -13.58
C ARG A 71 -1.89 -2.00 -14.14
N ARG A 72 -2.01 -1.40 -15.33
CA ARG A 72 -3.28 -1.28 -16.07
C ARG A 72 -3.51 -2.35 -17.15
N SER A 73 -2.57 -3.26 -17.41
CA SER A 73 -2.81 -4.35 -18.38
C SER A 73 -1.78 -5.47 -18.30
N GLY A 74 -2.25 -6.69 -18.01
CA GLY A 74 -1.73 -7.97 -18.53
C GLY A 74 -0.21 -8.19 -18.55
N GLY A 75 0.40 -8.37 -17.38
CA GLY A 75 1.75 -8.95 -17.30
C GLY A 75 1.89 -9.73 -16.01
N LYS A 76 1.95 -11.07 -16.09
CA LYS A 76 2.32 -11.91 -14.94
C LYS A 76 3.72 -11.50 -14.49
N GLN A 77 3.82 -10.71 -13.43
CA GLN A 77 5.03 -10.73 -12.63
C GLN A 77 4.77 -11.62 -11.42
N HIS A 78 5.35 -12.82 -11.49
CA HIS A 78 5.89 -13.48 -10.30
C HIS A 78 6.97 -12.55 -9.74
N VAL A 79 6.56 -11.52 -9.00
CA VAL A 79 7.43 -10.97 -7.96
C VAL A 79 7.13 -11.83 -6.76
N GLY A 80 8.09 -12.66 -6.39
CA GLY A 80 7.97 -13.52 -5.22
C GLY A 80 7.48 -12.67 -4.06
N LEU A 81 6.38 -13.13 -3.44
CA LEU A 81 6.18 -12.92 -2.02
C LEU A 81 7.45 -13.47 -1.37
N GLY A 82 8.47 -12.61 -1.23
CA GLY A 82 9.60 -12.88 -0.40
C GLY A 82 9.03 -13.24 0.95
N GLU A 83 9.32 -14.46 1.38
CA GLU A 83 9.13 -14.93 2.75
C GLU A 83 9.67 -13.86 3.70
N ARG A 84 8.83 -12.91 4.09
CA ARG A 84 9.17 -11.90 5.10
C ARG A 84 8.45 -12.29 6.36
N ALA A 85 9.21 -12.96 7.21
CA ALA A 85 8.89 -13.16 8.61
C ALA A 85 8.51 -11.82 9.24
N TYR A 86 7.31 -11.76 9.80
CA TYR A 86 6.86 -10.67 10.64
C TYR A 86 7.67 -10.72 11.95
N PRO A 87 8.30 -9.62 12.42
CA PRO A 87 8.72 -9.55 13.81
C PRO A 87 7.44 -9.50 14.66
N SER A 88 7.06 -10.66 15.20
CA SER A 88 6.10 -10.76 16.29
C SER A 88 6.63 -9.93 17.46
N VAL A 89 5.79 -9.05 18.01
CA VAL A 89 6.08 -8.27 19.23
C VAL A 89 6.31 -9.13 20.48
N ASP A 90 6.23 -10.46 20.36
CA ASP A 90 6.55 -11.45 21.39
C ASP A 90 7.58 -12.51 20.96
N GLY A 91 8.37 -12.26 19.90
CA GLY A 91 9.47 -13.14 19.51
C GLY A 91 9.06 -14.55 19.06
N LYS A 92 7.78 -14.80 18.79
CA LYS A 92 7.26 -16.07 18.28
C LYS A 92 6.69 -15.91 16.87
N VAL A 93 7.41 -16.45 15.89
CA VAL A 93 6.95 -16.62 14.51
C VAL A 93 5.83 -17.66 14.51
N THR A 94 4.61 -17.26 14.16
CA THR A 94 3.48 -18.19 14.01
C THR A 94 3.24 -18.41 12.52
N LEU A 95 3.55 -19.62 12.03
CA LEU A 95 3.19 -20.07 10.69
C LEU A 95 1.70 -20.44 10.69
N ILE A 96 0.83 -19.59 10.16
CA ILE A 96 -0.56 -19.97 9.90
C ILE A 96 -0.66 -20.66 8.54
N ASN A 97 -0.50 -21.98 8.53
CA ASN A 97 -0.95 -22.80 7.41
C ASN A 97 -2.48 -22.77 7.39
N ARG A 98 -3.08 -22.03 6.46
CA ARG A 98 -4.49 -22.23 6.11
C ARG A 98 -4.55 -23.18 4.93
N GLU A 99 -4.75 -24.45 5.26
CA GLU A 99 -5.35 -25.43 4.36
C GLU A 99 -6.72 -24.90 3.93
N PHE A 100 -6.91 -24.72 2.62
CA PHE A 100 -8.24 -24.60 2.04
C PHE A 100 -8.62 -25.99 1.52
N CYS A 101 -9.77 -26.46 2.00
CA CYS A 101 -10.44 -27.72 1.67
C CYS A 101 -10.79 -27.82 0.17
#